data_AF-A0A7V3FAA9-F1
#
_entry.id   AF-A0A7V3FAA9-F1
#
_cell.length_a   1.000
_cell.length_b   1.000
_cell.length_c   1.000
_cell.angle_alpha   90.00
_cell.angle_beta   90.00
_cell.angle_gamma   90.00
#
_symmetry.space_group_name_H-M   'P 1'
#
loop_
_entity.id
_entity.type
_entity.pdbx_description
1 polymer ?
#
loop_
_entity_poly.entity_id
_entity_poly.type
_entity_poly.pdbx_seq_one_letter_code
_entity_poly.pdbx_strand_id
1 'polypeptide(L)' 'MAVPPTPEELRQAFQAGFQSIDEGETFYTGFEAFLEALGYRKQAEARCTCQDGGAHGHLPECRWVKV' A
#
# COMPACT_ATOMS: atom_id res chain seq x y z
N MET A 1 6.92 -2.28 -17.83
CA MET A 1 5.50 -1.89 -17.66
C MET A 1 5.29 -1.70 -16.17
N ALA A 2 4.47 -0.75 -15.74
CA ALA A 2 4.20 -0.59 -14.31
C ALA A 2 3.37 -1.76 -13.80
N VAL A 3 3.88 -2.52 -12.82
CA VAL A 3 3.22 -3.70 -12.25
C VAL A 3 2.67 -3.34 -10.86
N PRO A 4 1.37 -3.47 -10.60
CA PRO A 4 0.81 -3.22 -9.28
C PRO A 4 1.15 -4.37 -8.31
N PRO A 5 1.04 -4.16 -6.98
CA PRO A 5 1.07 -5.23 -6.00
C PRO A 5 0.04 -6.32 -6.32
N THR A 6 0.42 -7.56 -6.10
CA THR A 6 -0.53 -8.67 -6.11
C THR A 6 -1.45 -8.59 -4.87
N PRO A 7 -2.64 -9.22 -4.90
CA PRO A 7 -3.51 -9.27 -3.73
C PRO A 7 -2.83 -9.83 -2.47
N GLU A 8 -1.87 -10.75 -2.63
CA GLU A 8 -1.15 -11.32 -1.50
C GLU A 8 -0.14 -10.34 -0.91
N GLU A 9 0.64 -9.66 -1.76
CA GLU A 9 1.55 -8.59 -1.31
C GLU A 9 0.78 -7.48 -0.61
N LEU A 10 -0.44 -7.15 -1.05
CA LEU A 10 -1.32 -6.21 -0.35
C LEU A 10 -1.74 -6.72 1.02
N ARG A 11 -2.21 -7.97 1.15
CA ARG A 11 -2.55 -8.54 2.47
C ARG A 11 -1.38 -8.49 3.44
N GLN A 12 -0.18 -8.81 2.96
CA GLN A 12 1.04 -8.74 3.76
C GLN A 12 1.40 -7.29 4.13
N ALA A 13 1.22 -6.34 3.21
CA ALA A 13 1.40 -4.91 3.51
C ALA A 13 0.40 -4.41 4.56
N PHE A 14 -0.87 -4.84 4.49
CA PHE A 14 -1.87 -4.53 5.52
C PHE A 14 -1.46 -5.13 6.88
N GLN A 15 -1.00 -6.38 6.91
CA GLN A 15 -0.50 -7.00 8.13
C GLN A 15 0.69 -6.24 8.72
N ALA A 16 1.66 -5.85 7.88
CA ALA A 16 2.82 -5.05 8.29
C ALA A 16 2.40 -3.69 8.86
N GLY A 17 1.38 -3.05 8.26
CA GLY A 17 0.80 -1.82 8.80
C GLY A 17 0.19 -2.00 10.18
N PHE A 18 -0.56 -3.09 10.42
CA PHE A 18 -1.10 -3.38 11.76
C PHE A 18 0.00 -3.70 12.78
N GLN A 19 1.00 -4.50 12.41
CA GLN A 19 2.15 -4.77 13.27
C GLN A 19 2.88 -3.46 13.65
N SER A 20 3.02 -2.54 12.69
CA SER A 20 3.65 -1.24 12.95
C SER A 20 2.87 -0.41 13.98
N ILE A 21 1.54 -0.51 14.03
CA ILE A 21 0.74 0.10 15.12
C ILE A 21 1.10 -0.53 16.47
N ASP A 22 1.20 -1.86 16.53
CA ASP A 22 1.55 -2.58 17.76
C ASP A 22 2.96 -2.21 18.26
N GLU A 23 3.86 -1.83 17.34
CA GLU A 23 5.21 -1.35 17.62
C GLU A 23 5.27 0.15 18.02
N GLY A 24 4.14 0.85 18.01
CA GLY A 24 4.03 2.27 18.40
C GLY A 24 4.14 3.27 17.26
N GLU A 25 4.20 2.80 16.02
CA GLU A 25 4.26 3.62 14.80
C GLU A 25 2.86 3.79 14.17
N THR A 26 2.78 4.37 12.97
CA THR A 26 1.52 4.49 12.24
C THR A 26 1.31 3.31 11.29
N PHE A 27 0.04 3.00 10.97
CA PHE A 27 -0.28 1.99 9.95
C PHE A 27 0.49 2.19 8.64
N TYR A 28 0.53 3.44 8.16
CA TYR A 28 1.19 3.77 6.90
C TYR A 28 2.70 3.61 7.00
N THR A 29 3.32 3.81 8.17
CA THR A 29 4.76 3.55 8.35
C THR A 29 5.10 2.11 7.95
N GLY A 30 4.41 1.11 8.51
CA GLY A 30 4.63 -0.30 8.18
C GLY A 30 4.16 -0.71 6.79
N PHE A 31 2.97 -0.24 6.39
CA PHE A 31 2.39 -0.56 5.08
C PHE A 31 3.28 -0.08 3.92
N GLU A 32 3.74 1.17 3.99
CA GLU A 32 4.56 1.78 2.94
C GLU A 32 5.97 1.15 2.94
N ALA A 33 6.60 1.01 4.10
CA ALA A 33 7.92 0.40 4.21
C ALA A 33 7.97 -1.03 3.64
N PHE A 34 6.92 -1.83 3.85
CA PHE A 34 6.82 -3.17 3.29
C PHE A 34 6.78 -3.16 1.76
N LEU A 35 5.95 -2.29 1.16
CA LEU A 35 5.85 -2.16 -0.29
C LEU A 35 7.15 -1.62 -0.90
N GLU A 36 7.80 -0.65 -0.26
CA GLU A 36 9.10 -0.13 -0.67
C GLU A 36 10.19 -1.20 -0.61
N ALA A 37 10.22 -2.03 0.43
CA ALA A 37 11.15 -3.15 0.57
C ALA A 37 10.97 -4.21 -0.52
N LEU A 38 9.72 -4.41 -0.98
CA LEU A 38 9.43 -5.26 -2.13
C LEU A 38 9.85 -4.60 -3.46
N GLY A 39 10.20 -3.33 -3.50
CA GLY A 39 10.62 -2.57 -4.69
C GLY A 39 9.49 -1.79 -5.36
N TYR A 40 8.34 -1.67 -4.71
CA TYR A 40 7.28 -0.76 -5.18
C TYR A 40 7.65 0.69 -4.87
N ARG A 41 7.21 1.59 -5.75
CA ARG A 41 7.25 3.02 -5.52
C ARG A 41 5.83 3.59 -5.49
N LYS A 42 5.60 4.54 -4.60
CA LYS A 42 4.37 5.32 -4.52
C LYS A 42 4.36 6.37 -5.63
N GLN A 43 3.34 6.35 -6.48
CA GLN A 43 3.08 7.37 -7.48
C GLN A 43 2.43 8.58 -6.81
N ALA A 44 3.12 9.72 -6.85
CA ALA A 44 2.67 10.97 -6.24
C ALA A 44 1.38 11.53 -6.89
N GLU A 45 1.20 11.32 -8.20
CA GLU A 45 0.14 11.92 -9.02
C GLU A 45 -0.72 10.89 -9.77
N ALA A 46 -0.83 9.66 -9.28
CA ALA A 46 -1.86 8.77 -9.81
C ALA A 46 -3.22 9.35 -9.42
N ARG A 47 -3.99 9.83 -10.42
CA ARG A 47 -5.44 10.08 -10.26
C ARG A 47 -5.99 8.81 -9.60
N CYS A 48 -6.51 8.92 -8.38
CA CYS A 48 -7.10 7.79 -7.67
C CYS A 48 -8.29 7.27 -8.45
N THR A 49 -8.05 6.42 -9.45
CA THR A 49 -9.10 5.80 -10.26
C THR A 49 -9.58 4.49 -9.64
N CYS A 50 -8.95 4.02 -8.58
CA CYS A 50 -9.43 2.87 -7.83
C CYS A 50 -10.51 3.31 -6.84
N GLN A 51 -11.73 2.95 -7.20
CA GLN A 51 -12.90 3.14 -6.38
C GLN A 51 -12.91 2.02 -5.32
N ASP A 52 -12.73 2.39 -4.05
CA ASP A 52 -12.78 1.49 -2.89
C ASP A 52 -14.19 0.94 -2.59
N GLY A 53 -15.20 1.28 -3.40
CA GLY A 53 -16.59 0.97 -3.05
C GLY A 53 -17.08 1.63 -1.75
N GLY A 54 -16.27 2.49 -1.11
CA GLY A 54 -16.64 3.32 0.04
C GLY A 54 -16.47 2.69 1.43
N ALA A 55 -15.76 1.56 1.56
CA ALA A 55 -15.63 0.85 2.84
C ALA A 55 -14.54 1.43 3.76
N HIS A 56 -13.42 1.90 3.19
CA HIS A 56 -12.24 2.32 3.95
C HIS A 56 -11.67 3.69 3.55
N GLY A 57 -12.21 4.36 2.52
CA GLY A 57 -11.66 5.59 1.98
C GLY A 57 -10.38 5.30 1.18
N HIS A 58 -10.13 6.12 0.13
CA HIS A 58 -9.00 6.04 -0.81
C HIS A 58 -8.05 4.84 -0.63
N LEU A 59 -8.26 3.74 -1.37
CA LEU A 59 -7.36 2.59 -1.29
C LEU A 59 -5.93 3.01 -1.70
N PRO A 60 -4.96 2.92 -0.78
CA PRO A 60 -3.58 3.32 -1.06
C PRO A 60 -2.92 2.42 -2.10
N GLU A 61 -3.42 1.19 -2.29
CA GLU A 61 -2.86 0.13 -3.16
C GLU A 61 -2.62 0.58 -4.61
N CYS A 62 -3.49 1.40 -5.17
CA CYS A 62 -3.41 1.78 -6.58
C CYS A 62 -2.37 2.86 -6.89
N ARG A 63 -1.71 3.38 -5.87
CA ARG A 63 -0.58 4.28 -6.06
C ARG A 63 0.74 3.52 -6.10
N TRP A 64 0.79 2.21 -5.87
CA TRP A 64 2.04 1.45 -5.80
C TRP A 64 2.32 0.70 -7.09
N VAL A 65 3.53 0.86 -7.63
CA VAL A 65 3.97 0.15 -8.84
C VAL A 65 5.45 -0.24 -8.78
N LYS A 66 5.80 -1.38 -9.37
CA LYS A 66 7.17 -1.76 -9.74
C LYS A 66 7.41 -1.43 -11.22
N VAL A 67 8.64 -1.10 -11.59
CA VAL A 67 9.05 -0.87 -13.00
C VAL A 67 10.00 -1.96 -13.45
#